data_AF-A0A7L3HG24-F1
#
_entry.id   AF-A0A7L3HG24-F1
#
_cell.length_a   1.000
_cell.length_b   1.000
_cell.length_c   1.000
_cell.angle_alpha   90.00
_cell.angle_beta   90.00
_cell.angle_gamma   90.00
#
_symmetry.space_group_name_H-M   'P 1'
#
loop_
_entity.id
_entity.type
_entity.pdbx_description
1 polymer ?
#
loop_
_entity_poly.entity_id
_entity_poly.type
_entity_poly.pdbx_seq_one_letter_code
_entity_poly.pdbx_strand_id
1 'polypeptide(L)'
;HRDLSSQNVLVRDDGTCAIGDFGLALALPPRAQDSAGARHAAGTQRYLAPEILDESLDLRAWGRALRQADVYALALLLWEILSRCQALSP
;
A
#
# COMPACT_ATOMS: atom_id res chain seq x y z
N HIS A 1 -0.27 -2.85 -4.73
CA HIS A 1 0.83 -3.45 -3.96
C HIS A 1 0.29 -4.28 -2.82
N ARG A 2 -0.65 -3.71 -2.05
CA ARG A 2 -1.30 -4.29 -0.86
C ARG A 2 -0.42 -4.43 0.38
N ASP A 3 0.90 -4.32 0.23
CA ASP A 3 1.83 -4.29 1.36
C ASP A 3 2.90 -3.22 1.19
N LEU A 4 2.47 -1.98 0.92
CA LEU A 4 3.41 -0.87 0.86
C LEU A 4 3.73 -0.40 2.28
N SER A 5 5.00 -0.48 2.67
CA SER A 5 5.49 -0.14 4.02
C SER A 5 6.93 0.38 3.96
N SER A 6 7.45 0.90 5.06
CA SER A 6 8.84 1.39 5.14
C SER A 6 9.87 0.28 4.98
N GLN A 7 9.50 -0.97 5.27
CA GLN A 7 10.35 -2.14 5.07
C GLN A 7 10.43 -2.55 3.60
N ASN A 8 9.41 -2.22 2.82
CA ASN A 8 9.28 -2.61 1.42
C ASN A 8 9.71 -1.48 0.45
N VAL A 9 10.29 -0.39 0.96
CA VAL A 9 10.94 0.66 0.16
C VAL A 9 12.44 0.58 0.37
N LEU A 10 13.15 0.10 -0.64
CA LEU A 10 14.60 -0.01 -0.64
C LEU A 10 15.22 1.29 -1.14
N VAL A 11 16.36 1.67 -0.57
CA VAL A 11 17.16 2.83 -1.01
C VAL A 11 18.47 2.31 -1.59
N ARG A 12 18.77 2.71 -2.82
CA ARG A 12 20.03 2.37 -3.50
C ARG A 12 21.15 3.31 -3.09
N ASP A 13 22.39 2.93 -3.42
CA ASP A 13 23.59 3.74 -3.14
C ASP A 13 23.56 5.11 -3.81
N ASP A 14 22.85 5.25 -4.93
CA ASP A 14 22.66 6.52 -5.65
C ASP A 14 21.53 7.39 -5.06
N GLY A 15 20.93 6.97 -3.94
CA GLY A 15 19.82 7.66 -3.27
C GLY A 15 18.46 7.46 -3.92
N THR A 16 18.35 6.67 -5.00
CA THR A 16 17.04 6.37 -5.60
C THR A 16 16.30 5.29 -4.82
N CYS A 17 14.97 5.40 -4.78
CA CYS A 17 14.12 4.42 -4.10
C CYS A 17 13.58 3.37 -5.08
N ALA A 18 13.47 2.13 -4.61
CA ALA A 18 12.81 1.05 -5.32
C ALA A 18 11.77 0.38 -4.41
N ILE A 19 10.57 0.17 -4.93
CA ILE A 19 9.52 -0.58 -4.24
C ILE A 19 9.81 -2.08 -4.43
N GLY A 20 9.80 -2.83 -3.33
CA GLY A 20 10.01 -4.28 -3.30
C GLY A 20 8.85 -5.03 -2.65
N ASP A 21 9.00 -6.36 -2.59
CA ASP A 21 8.03 -7.32 -2.04
C ASP A 21 6.61 -7.29 -2.65
N PHE A 22 6.50 -7.94 -3.81
CA PHE A 22 5.24 -8.09 -4.53
C PHE A 22 4.47 -9.37 -4.15
N GLY A 23 4.78 -10.01 -3.02
CA GLY A 23 4.18 -11.30 -2.62
C GLY A 23 2.66 -11.25 -2.47
N LEU A 24 2.11 -10.07 -2.13
CA LEU A 24 0.67 -9.82 -1.98
C LEU A 24 0.04 -9.06 -3.16
N ALA A 25 0.84 -8.73 -4.18
CA ALA A 25 0.39 -7.93 -5.30
C ALA A 25 -0.68 -8.65 -6.13
N LEU A 26 -1.66 -7.89 -6.60
CA LEU A 26 -2.69 -8.39 -7.51
C LEU A 26 -2.57 -7.66 -8.86
N ALA A 27 -2.48 -8.44 -9.93
CA ALA A 27 -2.62 -7.90 -11.27
C ALA A 27 -4.07 -7.46 -11.49
N LEU A 28 -4.27 -6.20 -11.87
CA LEU A 28 -5.60 -5.67 -12.14
C LEU A 28 -5.95 -6.00 -13.60
N PRO A 29 -6.91 -6.92 -13.85
CA PRO A 29 -7.30 -7.26 -15.21
C PRO A 29 -7.94 -6.05 -15.92
N PRO A 30 -7.89 -5.99 -17.26
CA PRO A 30 -8.50 -4.91 -18.05
C PRO A 30 -10.01 -4.78 -17.86
N ARG A 31 -10.67 -5.86 -17.39
CA ARG A 31 -12.09 -5.91 -17.07
C ARG A 31 -12.27 -6.42 -15.65
N ALA A 32 -13.22 -5.83 -14.92
CA ALA A 32 -13.58 -6.27 -13.58
C ALA A 32 -14.09 -7.72 -13.64
N GLN A 33 -13.22 -8.65 -13.26
CA GLN A 33 -13.59 -10.01 -12.91
C GLN A 33 -13.58 -10.10 -11.39
N ASP A 34 -14.35 -11.05 -10.84
CA ASP A 34 -14.31 -11.35 -9.42
C ASP A 34 -12.91 -11.86 -9.05
N SER A 35 -12.20 -11.09 -8.23
CA SER A 35 -10.93 -11.54 -7.64
C SER A 35 -11.18 -11.96 -6.19
N ALA A 36 -11.31 -13.27 -5.96
CA ALA A 36 -11.42 -13.82 -4.60
C ALA A 36 -10.24 -13.37 -3.70
N GLY A 37 -9.07 -13.12 -4.29
CA GLY A 37 -7.88 -12.61 -3.60
C GLY A 37 -7.99 -11.16 -3.10
N ALA A 38 -8.87 -10.33 -3.66
CA ALA A 38 -9.04 -8.93 -3.22
C ALA A 38 -9.89 -8.78 -1.96
N ARG A 39 -10.67 -9.81 -1.61
CA ARG A 39 -11.58 -9.80 -0.44
C ARG A 39 -10.86 -10.02 0.89
N HIS A 40 -9.63 -10.51 0.87
CA HIS A 40 -8.87 -10.81 2.08
C HIS A 40 -8.04 -9.60 2.49
N ALA A 41 -8.21 -9.12 3.72
CA ALA A 41 -7.28 -8.18 4.33
C ALA A 41 -5.87 -8.82 4.37
N ALA A 42 -4.89 -8.12 3.82
CA ALA A 42 -3.50 -8.58 3.73
C ALA A 42 -2.57 -7.37 3.70
N GLY A 43 -1.37 -7.54 4.24
CA GLY A 43 -0.35 -6.51 4.35
C GLY A 43 -0.05 -6.12 5.80
N THR A 44 0.89 -5.21 5.95
CA THR A 44 1.37 -4.72 7.24
C THR A 44 0.30 -3.87 7.93
N GLN A 45 -0.23 -4.36 9.07
CA GLN A 45 -1.41 -3.78 9.76
C GLN A 45 -1.36 -2.26 9.96
N ARG A 46 -0.18 -1.69 10.27
CA ARG A 46 0.00 -0.25 10.50
C ARG A 46 -0.27 0.61 9.25
N TYR A 47 -0.10 0.05 8.06
CA TYR A 47 -0.24 0.76 6.78
C TYR A 47 -1.56 0.48 6.06
N LEU A 48 -2.43 -0.35 6.64
CA LEU A 48 -3.71 -0.70 6.04
C LEU A 48 -4.67 0.49 6.03
N ALA A 49 -5.30 0.70 4.89
CA ALA A 49 -6.35 1.69 4.73
C ALA A 49 -7.59 1.32 5.55
N PRO A 50 -8.37 2.30 6.05
CA PRO A 50 -9.53 2.03 6.90
C PRO A 50 -10.55 1.11 6.21
N GLU A 51 -10.76 1.26 4.90
CA GLU A 51 -11.66 0.40 4.13
C GLU A 51 -11.23 -1.07 4.05
N ILE A 52 -9.93 -1.35 4.25
CA ILE A 52 -9.41 -2.72 4.37
C ILE A 52 -9.64 -3.24 5.79
N LEU A 53 -9.39 -2.41 6.80
CA LEU A 53 -9.53 -2.75 8.22
C LEU A 53 -10.99 -3.01 8.61
N ASP A 54 -11.90 -2.18 8.10
CA ASP A 54 -13.34 -2.27 8.36
C ASP A 54 -14.06 -3.26 7.44
N GLU A 55 -13.31 -3.97 6.58
CA GLU A 55 -13.84 -4.89 5.56
C GLU A 55 -14.92 -4.24 4.66
N SER A 56 -14.86 -2.92 4.49
CA SER A 56 -15.85 -2.09 3.79
C SER A 56 -15.47 -1.74 2.35
N LEU A 57 -14.47 -2.45 1.82
CA LEU A 57 -13.91 -2.24 0.49
C LEU A 57 -14.99 -2.40 -0.60
N ASP A 58 -15.07 -1.43 -1.53
CA ASP A 58 -16.00 -1.51 -2.65
C ASP A 58 -15.60 -2.63 -3.62
N LEU A 59 -16.22 -3.80 -3.45
CA LEU A 59 -15.96 -4.98 -4.26
C LEU A 59 -16.42 -4.82 -5.72
N ARG A 60 -17.36 -3.90 -6.01
CA ARG A 60 -17.78 -3.61 -7.39
C ARG A 60 -16.69 -2.89 -8.17
N ALA A 61 -15.88 -2.10 -7.47
CA ALA A 61 -14.74 -1.36 -8.01
C ALA A 61 -13.42 -1.75 -7.32
N TRP A 62 -13.23 -3.03 -6.99
CA TRP A 62 -12.12 -3.52 -6.17
C TRP A 62 -10.75 -3.06 -6.68
N GLY A 63 -10.53 -3.03 -8.00
CA GLY A 63 -9.26 -2.58 -8.58
C GLY A 63 -8.99 -1.08 -8.39
N ARG A 64 -10.04 -0.25 -8.29
CA ARG A 64 -9.89 1.17 -7.91
C ARG A 64 -9.64 1.28 -6.40
N ALA A 65 -10.42 0.57 -5.59
CA ALA A 65 -10.31 0.61 -4.15
C ALA A 65 -8.92 0.14 -3.66
N LEU A 66 -8.37 -0.94 -4.22
CA LEU A 66 -7.02 -1.40 -3.87
C LEU A 66 -5.92 -0.39 -4.24
N ARG A 67 -6.08 0.37 -5.34
CA ARG A 67 -5.14 1.46 -5.67
C ARG A 67 -5.26 2.61 -4.66
N GLN A 68 -6.47 2.93 -4.21
CA GLN A 68 -6.68 3.95 -3.18
C GLN A 68 -6.06 3.51 -1.85
N ALA A 69 -6.17 2.23 -1.49
CA ALA A 69 -5.51 1.67 -0.33
C ALA A 69 -3.97 1.76 -0.41
N ASP A 70 -3.38 1.50 -1.59
CA ASP A 70 -1.94 1.73 -1.80
C ASP A 70 -1.54 3.21 -1.63
N VAL A 71 -2.38 4.14 -2.08
CA VAL A 71 -2.17 5.59 -1.90
C VAL A 71 -2.24 5.99 -0.43
N TYR A 72 -3.16 5.40 0.34
CA TYR A 72 -3.23 5.60 1.79
C TYR A 72 -1.95 5.13 2.49
N ALA A 73 -1.46 3.94 2.16
CA ALA A 73 -0.20 3.42 2.69
C ALA A 73 1.00 4.33 2.35
N LEU A 74 1.05 4.88 1.14
CA LEU A 74 2.05 5.88 0.74
C LEU A 74 1.95 7.17 1.59
N ALA A 75 0.73 7.64 1.87
CA ALA A 75 0.55 8.83 2.71
C ALA A 75 1.11 8.63 4.12
N LEU A 76 0.94 7.43 4.70
CA LEU A 76 1.53 7.07 5.99
C LEU A 76 3.06 7.02 5.93
N LEU A 77 3.65 6.50 4.85
CA LEU A 77 5.10 6.53 4.64
C LEU A 77 5.65 7.96 4.61
N LEU A 78 5.01 8.84 3.84
CA LEU A 78 5.39 10.26 3.78
C LEU A 78 5.25 10.93 5.14
N TRP A 79 4.17 10.65 5.87
CA TRP A 79 3.97 11.16 7.23
C TRP A 79 5.07 10.69 8.19
N GLU A 80 5.46 9.41 8.14
CA GLU A 80 6.55 8.87 8.96
C GLU A 80 7.89 9.54 8.63
N ILE A 81 8.20 9.75 7.36
CA ILE A 81 9.42 10.47 6.93
C ILE A 81 9.44 11.88 7.51
N LEU A 82 8.32 12.61 7.39
CA LEU A 82 8.23 14.00 7.83
C LEU A 82 8.18 14.16 9.35
N SER A 83 7.62 13.18 10.07
CA SER A 83 7.31 13.32 11.51
C SER A 83 8.27 12.54 12.42
N ARG A 84 8.93 11.50 11.91
CA ARG A 84 9.78 10.60 12.72
C ARG A 84 11.26 10.65 12.32
N CYS A 85 11.59 11.28 11.21
CA CYS A 85 12.98 11.50 10.84
C CYS A 85 13.47 12.82 11.45
N GLN A 86 14.03 12.75 12.66
CA GLN A 86 14.52 13.93 13.39
C GLN A 86 15.60 14.71 12.61
N ALA A 87 16.35 14.04 11.73
CA ALA A 87 17.33 14.67 10.85
C ALA A 87 16.71 15.58 9.77
N LEU A 88 15.40 15.45 9.51
CA LEU A 88 14.64 16.29 8.58
C LEU A 88 13.81 17.37 9.30
N SER A 89 13.78 17.37 10.64
CA SER A 89 13.15 18.43 11.43
C SER A 89 14.10 19.63 11.51
N PRO A 90 13.61 20.87 11.34
CA PRO A 90 14.40 22.07 11.61
C PRO A 90 14.80 22.17 13.10
#